data_AF-A0A914U3L2-F1
#
_entry.id   AF-A0A914U3L2-F1
#
_cell.length_a   1.000
_cell.length_b   1.000
_cell.length_c   1.000
_cell.angle_alpha   90.00
_cell.angle_beta   90.00
_cell.angle_gamma   90.00
#
_symmetry.space_group_name_H-M   'P 1'
#
loop_
_entity.id
_entity.type
_entity.pdbx_description
1 polymer ?
#
loop_
_entity_poly.entity_id
_entity_poly.type
_entity_poly.pdbx_seq_one_letter_code
_entity_poly.pdbx_strand_id
1 'polypeptide(L)'
;MFPLYKAQIPYNIVDVKSIGGRIVVSDVQESIHFLRYRSSDNRIVVFADETTPRYVRATCILDYDTVAVGDRFGNISIVGLYFILHRKSI
;
A
#
# COMPACT_ATOMS: atom_id res chain seq x y z
N MET A 1 -19.04 3.42 14.23
CA MET A 1 -18.15 4.58 14.37
C MET A 1 -16.81 4.07 14.89
N PHE A 2 -15.83 3.93 14.00
CA PHE A 2 -14.42 3.48 14.19
C PHE A 2 -13.61 4.21 13.09
N PRO A 3 -12.36 4.65 13.34
CA PRO A 3 -11.83 6.01 13.12
C PRO A 3 -11.75 6.46 11.65
N LEU A 4 -12.01 7.72 11.26
CA LEU A 4 -11.18 8.94 11.40
C LEU A 4 -9.78 8.91 10.77
N TYR A 5 -9.42 7.86 10.05
CA TYR A 5 -8.14 7.81 9.33
C TYR A 5 -8.35 8.11 7.84
N LYS A 6 -7.74 9.20 7.39
CA LYS A 6 -7.66 9.59 5.98
C LYS A 6 -6.42 8.91 5.42
N ALA A 7 -6.61 7.92 4.54
CA ALA A 7 -5.51 7.26 3.86
C ALA A 7 -4.63 8.30 3.15
N GLN A 8 -3.33 8.22 3.39
CA GLN A 8 -2.39 9.22 2.91
C GLN A 8 -2.03 8.91 1.45
N ILE A 9 -2.02 9.97 0.63
CA ILE A 9 -1.58 9.86 -0.76
C ILE A 9 -0.05 9.81 -0.76
N PRO A 10 0.57 8.88 -1.49
CA PRO A 10 2.03 8.83 -1.64
C PRO A 10 2.60 10.17 -2.09
N TYR A 11 3.70 10.60 -1.48
CA TYR A 11 4.35 11.88 -1.79
C TYR A 11 5.39 11.74 -2.91
N ASN A 12 6.24 10.73 -2.85
CA ASN A 12 7.30 10.48 -3.82
C ASN A 12 7.45 8.98 -4.07
N ILE A 13 6.88 8.57 -5.20
CA ILE A 13 6.76 7.17 -5.60
C ILE A 13 8.09 6.63 -6.12
N VAL A 14 8.54 5.51 -5.55
CA VAL A 14 9.77 4.81 -5.98
C VAL A 14 9.50 3.53 -6.77
N ASP A 15 8.32 2.92 -6.59
CA ASP A 15 7.94 1.69 -7.29
C ASP A 15 6.41 1.53 -7.31
N VAL A 16 5.87 0.92 -8.37
CA VAL A 16 4.44 0.63 -8.54
C VAL A 16 4.29 -0.77 -9.11
N LYS A 17 3.52 -1.60 -8.41
CA LYS A 17 3.19 -2.95 -8.83
C LYS A 17 1.69 -3.17 -8.77
N SER A 18 1.15 -4.03 -9.63
CA SER A 18 -0.27 -4.37 -9.64
C SER A 18 -0.48 -5.86 -9.46
N ILE A 19 -1.54 -6.22 -8.75
CA ILE A 19 -1.99 -7.60 -8.60
C ILE A 19 -3.52 -7.62 -8.56
N GLY A 20 -4.13 -8.24 -9.58
CA GLY A 20 -5.59 -8.25 -9.74
C GLY A 20 -6.17 -6.83 -9.75
N GLY A 21 -7.11 -6.55 -8.84
CA GLY A 21 -7.73 -5.23 -8.69
C GLY A 21 -6.98 -4.25 -7.79
N ARG A 22 -5.78 -4.59 -7.33
CA ARG A 22 -4.99 -3.79 -6.39
C ARG A 22 -3.74 -3.24 -7.05
N ILE A 23 -3.37 -2.05 -6.60
CA ILE A 23 -2.15 -1.35 -6.96
C ILE A 23 -1.37 -1.14 -5.67
N VAL A 24 -0.15 -1.64 -5.62
CA VAL A 24 0.80 -1.46 -4.52
C VAL A 24 1.74 -0.35 -4.93
N VAL A 25 1.73 0.76 -4.20
CA VAL A 25 2.61 1.90 -4.44
C VAL A 25 3.61 1.99 -3.30
N SER A 26 4.88 2.08 -3.65
CA SER A 26 5.97 2.26 -2.68
C SER A 26 6.37 3.73 -2.66
N ASP A 27 6.38 4.31 -1.48
CA ASP A 27 6.87 5.67 -1.26
C ASP A 27 8.31 5.65 -0.74
N VAL A 28 9.05 6.71 -1.05
CA VAL A 28 10.44 6.92 -0.67
C VAL A 28 10.69 6.93 0.85
N GLN A 29 9.68 7.29 1.64
CA GLN A 29 9.73 7.50 3.10
C GLN A 29 8.53 6.89 3.83
N GLU A 30 7.39 6.78 3.17
CA GLU A 30 6.11 6.40 3.80
C GLU A 30 5.74 4.93 3.59
N SER A 31 6.73 4.08 3.26
CA SER A 31 6.51 2.64 3.15
C SER A 31 5.56 2.28 1.99
N ILE A 32 4.53 1.47 2.23
CA ILE A 32 3.64 0.89 1.22
C ILE A 32 2.23 1.46 1.34
N HIS A 33 1.65 1.84 0.19
CA HIS A 33 0.26 2.23 0.05
C HIS A 33 -0.47 1.24 -0.86
N PHE A 34 -1.64 0.78 -0.42
CA PHE A 34 -2.54 -0.04 -1.21
C PHE A 34 -3.66 0.81 -1.81
N LEU A 35 -3.70 0.81 -3.14
CA LEU A 35 -4.62 1.58 -3.97
C LEU A 35 -5.50 0.63 -4.77
N ARG A 36 -6.66 1.14 -5.19
CA ARG A 36 -7.57 0.46 -6.11
C ARG A 36 -8.06 1.43 -7.17
N TYR A 37 -8.13 0.95 -8.40
CA TYR A 37 -8.83 1.65 -9.48
C TYR A 37 -10.34 1.36 -9.42
N ARG A 38 -11.14 2.42 -9.33
CA ARG A 38 -12.59 2.38 -9.35
C ARG A 38 -13.07 2.88 -10.72
N SER A 39 -13.57 1.95 -11.54
CA SER A 39 -14.00 2.24 -12.91
C SER A 39 -15.29 3.06 -12.99
N SER A 40 -16.15 3.01 -11.97
CA SER A 40 -17.43 3.72 -11.97
C SER A 40 -17.29 5.24 -12.03
N ASP A 41 -16.22 5.79 -11.47
CA ASP A 41 -15.90 7.22 -11.53
C ASP A 41 -14.49 7.52 -12.04
N ASN A 42 -13.80 6.52 -12.61
CA ASN A 42 -12.44 6.62 -13.15
C ASN A 42 -11.45 7.24 -12.14
N ARG A 43 -11.45 6.73 -10.91
CA ARG A 43 -10.57 7.23 -9.83
C ARG A 43 -9.69 6.14 -9.25
N ILE A 44 -8.51 6.53 -8.80
CA ILE A 44 -7.65 5.68 -7.96
C ILE A 44 -7.84 6.14 -6.51
N VAL A 45 -8.12 5.19 -5.63
CA VAL A 45 -8.40 5.44 -4.22
C VAL A 45 -7.41 4.66 -3.37
N VAL A 46 -6.72 5.34 -2.46
CA VAL A 46 -5.93 4.69 -1.40
C VAL A 46 -6.92 4.13 -0.38
N PHE A 47 -6.86 2.82 -0.13
CA PHE A 47 -7.75 2.17 0.83
C PHE A 47 -7.01 1.66 2.07
N ALA A 48 -5.68 1.56 2.02
CA ALA A 48 -4.83 1.30 3.17
C ALA A 48 -3.42 1.86 2.92
N ASP A 49 -2.73 2.30 3.97
CA ASP A 49 -1.30 2.58 3.99
C ASP A 49 -0.66 1.97 5.24
N GLU A 50 0.67 1.97 5.26
CA GLU A 50 1.44 1.52 6.41
C GLU A 50 1.74 2.70 7.34
N THR A 51 1.54 2.49 8.65
CA THR A 51 1.62 3.57 9.64
C THR A 51 3.05 3.92 10.06
N THR A 52 4.01 3.02 9.81
CA THR A 52 5.41 3.21 10.16
C THR A 52 6.17 3.71 8.93
N PRO A 53 6.92 4.81 9.02
CA PRO A 53 7.73 5.25 7.90
C PRO A 53 8.83 4.22 7.60
N ARG A 54 9.05 3.97 6.31
CA ARG A 54 10.12 3.10 5.81
C ARG A 54 10.70 3.68 4.53
N TYR A 55 12.02 3.76 4.49
CA TYR A 55 12.75 4.29 3.34
C TYR A 55 12.89 3.24 2.24
N VAL A 56 11.77 2.94 1.57
CA VAL A 56 11.67 1.84 0.62
C VAL A 56 12.70 1.99 -0.50
N ARG A 57 13.35 0.88 -0.84
CA ARG A 57 14.28 0.79 -1.97
C ARG A 57 13.89 -0.29 -2.97
N ALA A 58 13.33 -1.40 -2.51
CA ALA A 58 12.87 -2.49 -3.35
C ALA A 58 11.65 -3.17 -2.74
N THR A 59 10.73 -3.65 -3.58
CA THR A 59 9.56 -4.41 -3.13
C THR A 59 9.30 -5.65 -3.97
N CYS A 60 8.64 -6.63 -3.36
CA CYS A 60 8.16 -7.84 -4.02
C CYS A 60 6.76 -8.19 -3.50
N ILE A 61 5.80 -8.34 -4.40
CA ILE A 61 4.47 -8.86 -4.04
C ILE A 61 4.63 -10.37 -3.79
N LEU A 62 4.29 -10.83 -2.58
CA LEU A 62 4.40 -12.23 -2.21
C LEU A 62 3.07 -12.97 -2.46
N ASP A 63 1.96 -12.34 -2.11
CA ASP A 63 0.61 -12.79 -2.39
C ASP A 63 -0.34 -11.59 -2.55
N TYR A 64 -1.66 -11.83 -2.55
CA TYR A 64 -2.65 -10.77 -2.76
C TYR A 64 -2.65 -9.72 -1.64
N ASP A 65 -2.36 -10.11 -0.40
CA ASP A 65 -2.42 -9.30 0.81
C ASP A 65 -1.04 -8.93 1.38
N THR A 66 0.05 -9.57 0.93
CA THR A 66 1.37 -9.39 1.51
C THR A 66 2.45 -8.94 0.51
N VAL A 67 3.33 -8.04 0.98
CA VAL A 67 4.43 -7.44 0.22
C VAL A 67 5.70 -7.49 1.06
N ALA A 68 6.78 -8.03 0.49
CA ALA A 68 8.12 -7.91 1.04
C ALA A 68 8.73 -6.56 0.66
N VAL A 69 9.36 -5.91 1.63
CA VAL A 69 9.93 -4.56 1.48
C VAL A 69 11.38 -4.58 1.98
N GLY A 70 12.30 -4.11 1.14
CA GLY A 70 13.67 -3.79 1.50
C GLY A 70 13.87 -2.28 1.58
N ASP A 71 14.55 -1.81 2.63
CA ASP A 71 14.84 -0.39 2.83
C ASP A 71 16.33 -0.04 2.64
N ARG A 72 16.64 1.27 2.62
CA ARG A 72 18.02 1.77 2.40
C ARG A 72 18.99 1.50 3.55
N PHE A 73 18.49 1.11 4.72
CA PHE A 73 19.29 0.82 5.90
C PHE A 73 19.60 -0.68 6.02
N GLY A 74 19.15 -1.48 5.04
CA GLY A 74 19.39 -2.93 5.01
C GLY A 74 18.35 -3.74 5.77
N ASN A 75 17.23 -3.14 6.22
CA ASN A 75 16.16 -3.92 6.83
C ASN A 75 15.28 -4.56 5.76
N ILE A 76 14.75 -5.73 6.10
CA ILE A 76 13.73 -6.45 5.33
C ILE A 76 12.50 -6.59 6.21
N SER A 77 11.31 -6.36 5.64
CA SER A 77 10.04 -6.46 6.35
C SER A 77 8.94 -7.00 5.46
N ILE A 78 7.92 -7.60 6.07
CA ILE A 78 6.72 -8.07 5.39
C ILE A 78 5.56 -7.18 5.84
N VAL A 79 4.95 -6.50 4.88
CA VAL A 79 3.75 -5.68 5.08
C VAL A 79 2.55 -6.52 4.65
N GLY A 80 1.56 -6.64 5.52
CA GLY A 80 0.34 -7.41 5.27
C GLY A 80 -0.92 -6.58 5.46
N LEU A 81 -1.90 -6.78 4.58
CA LEU A 81 -3.24 -6.23 4.73
C LEU A 81 -4.10 -7.16 5.60
N TYR A 82 -4.64 -6.66 6.70
CA TYR A 82 -5.52 -7.46 7.56
C TYR A 82 -6.93 -7.61 6.97
N PHE A 83 -7.48 -8.84 7.07
CA PHE A 83 -8.76 -9.27 6.50
C PHE A 83 -9.97 -8.36 6.80
N ILE A 84 -9.95 -7.63 7.93
CA ILE A 84 -11.02 -6.70 8.31
C ILE A 84 -11.16 -5.54 7.31
N LEU A 85 -10.05 -5.10 6.71
CA LEU A 85 -10.05 -4.04 5.69
C LEU A 85 -10.55 -4.55 4.32
N HIS A 86 -10.58 -5.87 4.09
CA HIS A 86 -10.95 -6.45 2.81
C HIS A 86 -12.47 -6.45 2.55
N ARG A 87 -13.31 -6.40 3.59
CA ARG A 87 -14.79 -6.53 3.46
C ARG A 87 -15.58 -5.25 3.31
N LYS A 88 -14.96 -4.07 3.42
CA LYS A 88 -15.69 -2.83 3.13
C LYS A 88 -15.59 -2.53 1.64
N SER A 89 -16.62 -2.98 0.93
CA SER A 89 -17.02 -2.55 -0.41
C SER A 89 -16.68 -1.08 -0.64
N ILE A 90 -15.71 -0.84 -1.53
CA ILE A 90 -15.56 0.41 -2.30
C ILE A 90 -15.24 0.03 -3.74
#